data_AF-A0AAP3DI66-F1
#
_entry.id   AF-A0AAP3DI66-F1
#
_cell.length_a   1.000
_cell.length_b   1.000
_cell.length_c   1.000
_cell.angle_alpha   90.00
_cell.angle_beta   90.00
_cell.angle_gamma   90.00
#
_symmetry.space_group_name_H-M   'P 1'
#
loop_
_entity.id
_entity.type
_entity.pdbx_description
1 polymer ?
#
loop_
_entity_poly.entity_id
_entity_poly.type
_entity_poly.pdbx_seq_one_letter_code
_entity_poly.pdbx_strand_id
1 'polypeptide(L)'
;MQVKNETNIKGIDVSKWQGEIHWNQVASDGVKYAFIKATEGTSLVDKKLKENAEGANRAELKWVITILPTLIYLPKNKRNILYKQSKGYRVIYR
;
A
#
# COMPACT_ATOMS: atom_id res chain seq x y z
N MET A 1 -4.65 -2.30 24.63
CA MET A 1 -5.04 -2.39 23.20
C MET A 1 -6.44 -1.81 23.06
N GLN A 2 -6.75 -1.12 21.97
CA GLN A 2 -8.10 -0.61 21.73
C GLN A 2 -9.00 -1.72 21.19
N VAL A 3 -10.25 -1.76 21.66
CA VAL A 3 -11.25 -2.74 21.22
C VAL A 3 -11.79 -2.32 19.85
N LYS A 4 -12.07 -3.30 18.98
CA LYS A 4 -12.70 -3.06 17.67
C LYS A 4 -14.09 -2.46 17.88
N ASN A 5 -14.38 -1.35 17.18
CA ASN A 5 -15.68 -0.70 17.14
C ASN A 5 -16.27 -0.82 15.73
N GLU A 6 -17.59 -0.85 15.60
CA GLU A 6 -18.30 -0.84 14.30
C GLU A 6 -18.06 0.44 13.50
N THR A 7 -17.74 1.54 14.17
CA THR A 7 -17.37 2.82 13.54
C THR A 7 -15.94 2.85 12.98
N ASN A 8 -15.14 1.81 13.23
CA ASN A 8 -13.78 1.73 12.70
C ASN A 8 -13.83 1.55 11.18
N ILE A 9 -13.01 2.33 10.47
CA ILE A 9 -12.90 2.21 9.02
C ILE A 9 -12.24 0.88 8.66
N LYS A 10 -12.91 0.08 7.82
CA LYS A 10 -12.38 -1.16 7.28
C LYS A 10 -11.32 -0.86 6.21
N GLY A 11 -10.11 -1.34 6.45
CA GLY A 11 -8.99 -1.25 5.52
C GLY A 11 -8.33 -2.60 5.29
N ILE A 12 -7.62 -2.72 4.17
CA ILE A 12 -6.85 -3.93 3.80
C ILE A 12 -5.38 -3.58 3.53
N ASP A 13 -4.50 -4.57 3.69
CA ASP A 13 -3.07 -4.48 3.37
C ASP A 13 -2.76 -5.54 2.30
N VAL A 14 -2.25 -5.10 1.15
CA VAL A 14 -2.06 -5.93 -0.03
C VAL A 14 -0.67 -5.75 -0.65
N SER A 15 -0.23 -6.78 -1.35
CA SER A 15 1.06 -6.89 -2.03
C SER A 15 0.94 -7.88 -3.19
N LYS A 16 2.05 -8.21 -3.85
CA LYS A 16 2.10 -9.30 -4.85
C LYS A 16 1.59 -10.65 -4.35
N TRP A 17 1.61 -10.89 -3.04
CA TRP A 17 1.27 -12.20 -2.46
C TRP A 17 -0.22 -12.52 -2.56
N GLN A 18 -1.08 -11.51 -2.72
CA GLN A 18 -2.52 -11.70 -2.90
C GLN A 18 -2.89 -12.16 -4.32
N GLY A 19 -1.98 -12.09 -5.29
CA GLY A 19 -2.28 -12.43 -6.68
C GLY A 19 -3.17 -11.38 -7.35
N GLU A 20 -4.19 -11.83 -8.07
CA GLU A 20 -5.20 -10.95 -8.68
C GLU A 20 -6.27 -10.57 -7.64
N ILE A 21 -6.63 -9.29 -7.58
CA ILE A 21 -7.59 -8.76 -6.60
C ILE A 21 -8.81 -8.20 -7.33
N HIS A 22 -9.99 -8.70 -6.97
CA HIS A 22 -11.26 -8.16 -7.44
C HIS A 22 -11.67 -6.92 -6.63
N TRP A 23 -11.11 -5.77 -6.99
CA TRP A 23 -11.27 -4.51 -6.25
C TRP A 23 -12.72 -4.04 -6.09
N ASN A 24 -13.60 -4.36 -7.03
CA ASN A 24 -15.03 -4.04 -6.90
C ASN A 24 -15.70 -4.83 -5.78
N GLN A 25 -15.35 -6.12 -5.63
CA GLN A 25 -15.86 -6.94 -4.51
C GLN A 25 -15.31 -6.43 -3.18
N VAL A 26 -14.04 -6.03 -3.14
CA VAL A 26 -13.41 -5.41 -1.97
C VAL A 26 -14.18 -4.15 -1.53
N ALA A 27 -14.54 -3.29 -2.48
CA ALA A 27 -15.32 -2.09 -2.19
C ALA A 27 -16.75 -2.42 -1.73
N SER A 28 -17.41 -3.41 -2.36
CA SER A 28 -18.74 -3.92 -1.95
C SER A 28 -18.73 -4.50 -0.55
N ASP A 29 -17.62 -5.11 -0.12
CA ASP A 29 -17.38 -5.63 1.23
C ASP A 29 -17.18 -4.53 2.30
N GLY A 30 -17.40 -3.27 1.93
CA GLY A 30 -17.34 -2.12 2.83
C GLY A 30 -15.93 -1.63 3.13
N VAL A 31 -14.90 -2.13 2.43
CA VAL A 31 -13.53 -1.60 2.55
C VAL A 31 -13.50 -0.18 2.01
N LYS A 32 -12.84 0.72 2.73
CA LYS A 32 -12.68 2.13 2.32
C LYS A 32 -11.22 2.55 2.17
N TYR A 33 -10.29 1.72 2.67
CA TYR A 33 -8.85 2.02 2.64
C TYR A 33 -8.01 0.83 2.19
N ALA A 34 -7.00 1.06 1.36
CA ALA A 34 -6.03 0.05 0.97
C ALA A 34 -4.59 0.53 1.21
N PHE A 35 -3.82 -0.29 1.91
CA PHE A 35 -2.37 -0.17 2.03
C PHE A 35 -1.73 -1.08 0.99
N ILE A 36 -0.98 -0.52 0.06
CA ILE A 36 -0.38 -1.27 -1.05
C ILE A 36 1.12 -1.28 -0.84
N LYS A 37 1.70 -2.47 -0.65
CA LYS A 37 3.15 -2.62 -0.55
C LYS A 37 3.81 -2.13 -1.84
N ALA A 38 4.68 -1.13 -1.71
CA ALA A 38 5.46 -0.63 -2.84
C ALA A 38 6.80 -1.35 -2.97
N THR A 39 7.51 -1.53 -1.86
CA THR A 39 8.86 -2.10 -1.88
C THR A 39 9.16 -2.99 -0.69
N GLU A 40 10.17 -3.84 -0.88
CA GLU A 40 10.86 -4.59 0.16
C GLU A 40 12.35 -4.25 0.09
N GLY A 41 12.89 -3.61 1.13
CA GLY A 41 14.26 -3.11 1.12
C GLY A 41 14.53 -2.05 0.04
N THR A 42 15.78 -1.92 -0.39
CA THR A 42 16.23 -0.85 -1.30
C THR A 42 15.99 -1.10 -2.78
N SER A 43 15.66 -2.33 -3.16
CA SER A 43 15.79 -2.78 -4.56
C SER A 43 14.59 -3.57 -5.08
N LEU A 44 13.76 -4.16 -4.21
CA LEU A 44 12.66 -4.99 -4.67
C LEU A 44 11.37 -4.16 -4.73
N VAL A 45 10.96 -3.82 -5.94
CA VAL A 45 9.64 -3.24 -6.20
C VAL A 45 8.60 -4.35 -6.26
N ASP A 46 7.47 -4.12 -5.61
CA ASP A 46 6.33 -5.01 -5.74
C ASP A 46 5.78 -4.94 -7.17
N LYS A 47 5.83 -6.07 -7.89
CA LYS A 47 5.39 -6.16 -9.30
C LYS A 47 3.91 -5.83 -9.48
N LYS A 48 3.09 -5.99 -8.44
CA LYS A 48 1.66 -5.70 -8.44
C LYS A 48 1.33 -4.30 -7.94
N LEU A 49 2.30 -3.48 -7.56
CA LEU A 49 2.07 -2.11 -7.06
C LEU A 49 1.17 -1.28 -7.98
N LYS A 50 1.53 -1.19 -9.27
CA LYS A 50 0.78 -0.39 -10.25
C LYS A 50 -0.63 -0.93 -10.46
N GLU A 51 -0.76 -2.24 -10.66
CA GLU A 51 -2.04 -2.91 -10.88
C GLU A 51 -2.99 -2.75 -9.68
N ASN A 52 -2.46 -2.91 -8.46
CA ASN A 52 -3.21 -2.73 -7.23
C ASN A 52 -3.62 -1.27 -7.04
N ALA A 53 -2.75 -0.32 -7.34
CA ALA A 53 -3.07 1.11 -7.23
C ALA A 53 -4.15 1.53 -8.23
N GLU A 54 -4.05 1.08 -9.47
CA GLU A 54 -5.07 1.33 -10.49
C GLU A 54 -6.40 0.65 -10.15
N GLY A 55 -6.37 -0.58 -9.65
CA GLY A 55 -7.55 -1.31 -9.21
C GLY A 55 -8.25 -0.64 -8.03
N ALA A 56 -7.50 -0.23 -7.01
CA ALA A 56 -8.02 0.52 -5.88
C ALA A 56 -8.61 1.87 -6.31
N ASN A 57 -7.96 2.56 -7.26
CA ASN A 57 -8.44 3.82 -7.80
C ASN A 57 -9.75 3.66 -8.60
N ARG A 58 -9.85 2.61 -9.43
CA ARG A 58 -11.09 2.28 -10.16
C ARG A 58 -12.24 1.90 -9.24
N ALA A 59 -11.94 1.29 -8.10
CA ALA A 59 -12.93 0.95 -7.08
C ALA A 59 -13.19 2.09 -6.07
N GLU A 60 -12.69 3.31 -6.36
CA GLU A 60 -12.88 4.51 -5.54
C GLU A 60 -12.44 4.37 -4.07
N LEU A 61 -11.48 3.49 -3.81
CA LEU A 61 -10.90 3.32 -2.49
C LEU A 61 -9.86 4.40 -2.22
N LYS A 62 -9.75 4.85 -0.97
CA LYS A 62 -8.58 5.63 -0.57
C LYS A 62 -7.40 4.67 -0.42
N TRP A 63 -6.24 5.03 -0.95
CA TRP A 63 -5.08 4.15 -0.85
C TRP A 63 -3.79 4.92 -0.66
N VAL A 64 -2.83 4.21 -0.09
CA VAL A 64 -1.47 4.69 0.18
C VAL A 64 -0.51 3.55 -0.06
N ILE A 65 0.73 3.91 -0.36
CA ILE A 65 1.78 2.92 -0.51
C ILE A 65 2.55 2.76 0.80
N THR A 66 2.83 1.50 1.14
CA THR A 66 3.63 1.14 2.31
C THR A 66 5.01 0.66 1.88
N ILE A 67 5.98 1.02 2.71
CA ILE A 67 7.38 0.71 2.49
C ILE A 67 7.88 0.03 3.75
N LEU A 68 8.48 -1.17 3.61
CA LEU A 68 8.97 -1.90 4.77
C LEU A 68 10.15 -1.18 5.45
N PRO A 69 10.21 -1.20 6.80
CA PRO A 69 11.03 -0.30 7.62
C PRO A 69 12.54 -0.53 7.49
N THR A 70 13.01 -1.52 6.74
CA THR A 70 14.44 -1.66 6.40
C THR A 70 15.08 -0.36 5.90
N LEU A 71 14.29 0.56 5.36
CA LEU A 71 14.75 1.80 4.77
C LEU A 71 14.84 2.99 5.75
N ILE A 72 14.14 2.96 6.89
CA ILE A 72 14.25 4.02 7.91
C ILE A 72 15.61 4.00 8.61
N TYR A 73 16.25 2.82 8.64
CA TYR A 73 17.60 2.64 9.18
C TYR A 73 18.73 2.97 8.20
N LEU A 74 18.39 3.29 6.93
CA LEU A 74 19.38 3.58 5.92
C LEU A 74 19.72 5.08 5.86
N PRO A 75 21.00 5.42 5.62
CA PRO A 75 21.42 6.81 5.45
C PRO A 75 20.66 7.49 4.30
N LYS A 76 20.46 8.81 4.40
CA LYS A 76 19.57 9.57 3.49
C LYS A 76 19.88 9.36 2.01
N ASN A 77 21.15 9.16 1.65
CA ASN A 77 21.63 8.88 0.30
C ASN A 77 21.09 7.57 -0.30
N LYS A 78 20.77 6.57 0.53
CA LYS A 78 20.20 5.28 0.10
C LYS A 78 18.67 5.28 -0.04
N ARG A 79 17.99 6.38 0.36
CA ARG A 79 16.53 6.54 0.20
C ARG A 79 16.10 7.09 -1.17
N ASN A 80 17.06 7.41 -2.05
CA ASN A 80 16.80 8.03 -3.35
C ASN A 80 15.98 7.12 -4.30
N ILE A 81 16.11 5.80 -4.17
CA ILE A 81 15.35 4.83 -4.98
C ILE A 81 13.87 4.86 -4.62
N LEU A 82 13.56 4.90 -3.31
CA LEU A 82 12.19 5.05 -2.83
C LEU A 82 11.59 6.34 -3.33
N TYR A 83 12.33 7.45 -3.20
CA TYR A 83 11.84 8.75 -3.63
C TYR A 83 11.46 8.76 -5.12
N LYS A 84 12.26 8.11 -5.97
CA LYS A 84 11.95 7.98 -7.42
C LYS A 84 10.74 7.09 -7.68
N GLN A 85 10.62 5.96 -6.97
CA GLN A 85 9.55 4.97 -7.18
C GLN A 85 8.21 5.35 -6.54
N SER A 86 8.26 6.10 -5.44
CA SER A 86 7.09 6.66 -4.77
C SER A 86 6.66 8.01 -5.33
N LYS A 87 7.33 8.52 -6.37
CA LYS A 87 7.03 9.81 -6.96
C LYS A 87 5.62 9.77 -7.57
N GLY A 88 4.72 10.62 -7.04
CA GLY A 88 3.31 10.64 -7.43
C GLY A 88 2.39 9.80 -6.54
N TYR A 89 2.93 9.08 -5.55
CA TYR A 89 2.18 8.27 -4.60
C TYR A 89 2.21 8.88 -3.20
N ARG A 90 1.11 8.72 -2.44
CA ARG A 90 1.10 9.06 -1.01
C ARG A 90 1.76 7.92 -0.22
N VAL A 91 2.88 8.23 0.43
CA VAL A 91 3.70 7.26 1.17
C VAL A 91 3.39 7.30 2.66
N ILE A 92 3.20 6.14 3.26
CA ILE A 92 3.15 5.97 4.72
C ILE A 92 4.20 4.94 5.15
N TYR A 93 4.92 5.25 6.24
CA TYR A 93 5.82 4.34 6.90
C TYR A 93 5.07 3.62 8.02
N ARG A 94 5.18 2.30 8.08
CA ARG A 94 4.63 1.47 9.15
C ARG A 94 5.76 0.78 9.90
#